data_AF-A0A842LMF1-F1
#
_entry.id   AF-A0A842LMF1-F1
#
_cell.length_a   1.000
_cell.length_b   1.000
_cell.length_c   1.000
_cell.angle_alpha   90.00
_cell.angle_beta   90.00
_cell.angle_gamma   90.00
#
_symmetry.space_group_name_H-M   'P 1'
#
loop_
_entity.id
_entity.type
_entity.pdbx_description
1 polymer ?
#
loop_
_entity_poly.entity_id
_entity_poly.type
_entity_poly.pdbx_seq_one_letter_code
_entity_poly.pdbx_strand_id
1 'polypeptide(L)'
;KEVPLLRFQRRLTEDEMKKLGAALAATGAVQMFHIENQTPEASLYTLPEEKIEVGREEIEEIMEFSDADAIALGCPHLSEDEMRRIAMLLRGKKVERDLWICTSREIKRRCEREVEIIERSGARVVCDTCMVVSPLLERYSTVLLESGKALNYVPTMCGIEARMTSMKNCVKYAVGEI
;
A
#
# COMPACT_ATOMS: atom_id res chain seq x y z
N LYS A 1 23.65 13.94 3.33
CA LYS A 1 22.23 13.77 3.68
C LYS A 1 22.18 12.91 4.93
N GLU A 2 21.44 13.31 5.95
CA GLU A 2 21.28 12.51 7.16
C GLU A 2 20.37 11.32 6.89
N VAL A 3 20.60 10.21 7.60
CA VAL A 3 19.83 8.98 7.46
C VAL A 3 18.87 8.89 8.65
N PRO A 4 17.54 8.89 8.44
CA PRO A 4 16.58 8.87 9.54
C PRO A 4 16.62 7.56 10.31
N LEU A 5 16.52 7.66 11.64
CA LEU A 5 16.28 6.55 12.55
C LEU A 5 14.80 6.54 12.97
N LEU A 6 14.11 5.45 12.63
CA LEU A 6 12.68 5.28 12.92
C LEU A 6 12.48 4.38 14.13
N ARG A 7 11.65 4.83 15.06
CA ARG A 7 11.27 4.10 16.28
C ARG A 7 9.79 3.75 16.22
N PHE A 8 9.47 2.48 16.44
CA PHE A 8 8.11 1.97 16.50
C PHE A 8 7.87 1.27 17.84
N GLN A 9 6.62 1.26 18.31
CA GLN A 9 6.21 0.54 19.52
C GLN A 9 6.23 -0.98 19.36
N ARG A 10 6.37 -1.47 18.12
CA ARG A 10 6.42 -2.89 17.78
C ARG A 10 7.40 -3.15 16.64
N ARG A 11 7.75 -4.42 16.47
CA ARG A 11 8.47 -4.89 15.29
C ARG A 11 7.59 -4.74 14.04
N LEU A 12 8.21 -4.36 12.93
CA LEU A 12 7.56 -4.27 11.62
C LEU A 12 7.76 -5.56 10.84
N THR A 13 6.80 -5.90 9.99
CA THR A 13 6.96 -6.98 9.01
C THR A 13 7.75 -6.49 7.81
N GLU A 14 8.25 -7.42 6.98
CA GLU A 14 8.93 -7.07 5.73
C GLU A 14 8.04 -6.25 4.80
N ASP A 15 6.75 -6.58 4.71
CA ASP A 15 5.79 -5.82 3.89
C ASP A 15 5.53 -4.40 4.41
N GLU A 16 5.54 -4.21 5.73
CA GLU A 16 5.41 -2.88 6.32
C GLU A 16 6.66 -2.05 6.06
N MET A 17 7.85 -2.63 6.23
CA MET A 17 9.11 -1.96 5.89
C MET A 17 9.21 -1.64 4.40
N LYS A 18 8.76 -2.55 3.53
CA LYS A 18 8.66 -2.36 2.08
C LYS A 18 7.80 -1.16 1.72
N LYS A 19 6.60 -1.05 2.31
CA LYS A 19 5.69 0.08 2.07
C LYS A 19 6.24 1.39 2.62
N LEU A 20 6.78 1.36 3.83
CA LEU A 20 7.38 2.52 4.48
C LEU A 20 8.54 3.08 3.64
N GLY A 21 9.47 2.22 3.21
CA GLY A 21 10.58 2.64 2.36
C GLY A 21 10.13 3.20 1.01
N ALA A 22 9.12 2.58 0.39
CA ALA A 22 8.56 3.07 -0.86
C ALA A 22 7.89 4.45 -0.73
N ALA A 23 7.16 4.68 0.37
CA ALA A 23 6.54 5.97 0.66
C ALA A 23 7.61 7.04 0.94
N LEU A 24 8.58 6.75 1.81
CA LEU A 24 9.69 7.65 2.15
C LEU A 24 10.51 8.07 0.92
N ALA A 25 10.77 7.13 0.00
CA ALA A 25 11.45 7.44 -1.25
C ALA A 25 10.60 8.34 -2.16
N ALA A 26 9.28 8.10 -2.23
CA ALA A 26 8.38 8.82 -3.12
C ALA A 26 8.07 10.25 -2.65
N THR A 27 7.87 10.46 -1.34
CA THR A 27 7.46 11.75 -0.78
C THR A 27 8.64 12.57 -0.26
N GLY A 28 9.64 11.93 0.33
CA GLY A 28 10.75 12.61 1.03
C GLY A 28 12.10 12.51 0.35
N ALA A 29 12.21 11.81 -0.79
CA ALA A 29 13.49 11.49 -1.45
C ALA A 29 14.52 10.87 -0.49
N VAL A 30 14.03 10.08 0.47
CA VAL A 30 14.82 9.34 1.46
C VAL A 30 15.31 8.05 0.81
N GLN A 31 16.63 7.88 0.73
CA GLN A 31 17.26 6.74 0.06
C GLN A 31 17.47 5.53 0.99
N MET A 32 17.60 5.81 2.29
CA MET A 32 17.93 4.83 3.32
C MET A 32 17.33 5.30 4.64
N PHE A 33 16.96 4.37 5.49
CA PHE A 33 16.50 4.62 6.86
C PHE A 33 16.90 3.43 7.72
N HIS A 34 17.00 3.66 9.03
CA HIS A 34 17.24 2.60 10.00
C HIS A 34 15.98 2.45 10.84
N ILE A 35 15.64 1.22 11.22
CA ILE A 35 14.63 0.97 12.25
C ILE A 35 15.33 0.50 13.51
N GLU A 36 15.09 1.23 14.60
CA GLU A 36 15.64 0.89 15.91
C GLU A 36 15.27 -0.56 16.28
N ASN A 37 16.27 -1.33 16.74
CA ASN A 37 16.15 -2.74 17.11
C ASN A 37 15.77 -3.72 15.97
N GLN A 38 15.79 -3.29 14.69
CA GLN A 38 15.56 -4.19 13.54
C GLN A 38 16.63 -4.09 12.46
N THR A 39 17.15 -2.88 12.19
CA THR A 39 18.30 -2.69 11.31
C THR A 39 19.58 -2.99 12.09
N PRO A 40 20.35 -4.05 11.74
CA PRO A 40 21.49 -4.51 12.56
C PRO A 40 22.52 -3.42 12.87
N GLU A 41 22.82 -2.57 11.91
CA GLU A 41 23.81 -1.51 12.00
C GLU A 41 23.28 -0.24 12.69
N ALA A 42 21.99 -0.14 13.04
CA ALA A 42 21.41 1.08 13.61
C ALA A 42 22.12 1.58 14.89
N SER A 43 22.58 0.66 15.73
CA SER A 43 23.29 1.01 16.97
C SER A 43 24.72 1.52 16.74
N LEU A 44 25.24 1.45 15.51
CA LEU A 44 26.57 1.95 15.15
C LEU A 44 26.57 3.45 14.85
N TYR A 45 25.40 4.08 14.74
CA TYR A 45 25.25 5.49 14.39
C TYR A 45 24.81 6.32 15.59
N THR A 46 25.25 7.59 15.62
CA THR A 46 24.83 8.56 16.63
C THR A 46 23.34 8.87 16.46
N LEU A 47 22.61 8.93 17.58
CA LEU A 47 21.20 9.32 17.57
C LEU A 47 21.04 10.75 17.03
N PRO A 48 20.08 11.00 16.13
CA PRO A 48 19.80 12.35 15.64
C PRO A 48 19.28 13.24 16.77
N GLU A 49 19.64 14.53 16.73
CA GLU A 49 19.17 15.54 17.68
C GLU A 49 17.71 15.94 17.42
N GLU A 50 17.35 16.05 16.14
CA GLU A 50 15.97 16.31 15.72
C GLU A 50 15.09 15.10 15.96
N LYS A 51 13.89 15.36 16.52
CA LYS A 51 12.88 14.34 16.79
C LYS A 51 11.53 14.83 16.29
N ILE A 52 10.89 13.99 15.51
CA ILE A 52 9.51 14.17 15.05
C ILE A 52 8.71 13.00 15.61
N GLU A 53 7.64 13.32 16.33
CA GLU A 53 6.66 12.33 16.79
C GLU A 53 5.48 12.35 15.84
N VAL A 54 5.07 11.17 15.34
CA VAL A 54 3.87 10.99 14.54
C VAL A 54 2.89 10.21 15.39
N GLY A 55 1.80 10.87 15.77
CA GLY A 55 0.73 10.30 16.56
C GLY A 55 -0.25 9.49 15.72
N ARG A 56 -1.27 8.99 16.42
CA ARG A 56 -2.36 8.23 15.80
C ARG A 56 -3.33 9.15 15.06
N GLU A 57 -3.53 10.37 15.55
CA GLU A 57 -4.45 11.35 14.98
C GLU A 57 -4.02 11.73 13.56
N GLU A 58 -2.74 12.00 13.34
CA GLU A 58 -2.18 12.33 12.03
C GLU A 58 -2.31 11.16 11.04
N ILE A 59 -2.23 9.91 11.53
CA ILE A 59 -2.46 8.72 10.71
C ILE A 59 -3.93 8.58 10.35
N GLU A 60 -4.83 8.79 11.31
CA GLU A 60 -6.28 8.68 11.12
C GLU A 60 -6.81 9.75 10.16
N GLU A 61 -6.32 10.99 10.26
CA GLU A 61 -6.65 12.10 9.35
C GLU A 61 -6.35 11.74 7.88
N ILE A 62 -5.18 11.15 7.60
CA ILE A 62 -4.80 10.75 6.25
C ILE A 62 -5.61 9.53 5.77
N MET A 63 -6.05 8.66 6.68
CA MET A 63 -6.80 7.44 6.38
C MET A 63 -8.32 7.67 6.25
N GLU A 64 -8.79 8.86 6.57
CA GLU A 64 -10.18 9.25 6.41
C GLU A 64 -10.53 9.44 4.92
N PHE A 65 -11.62 8.83 4.49
CA PHE A 65 -12.11 8.95 3.12
C PHE A 65 -13.64 8.90 3.11
N SER A 66 -14.25 9.54 2.12
CA SER A 66 -15.70 9.59 1.96
C SER A 66 -16.21 8.68 0.84
N ASP A 67 -15.57 8.73 -0.33
CA ASP A 67 -15.93 7.94 -1.52
C ASP A 67 -14.74 7.80 -2.47
N ALA A 68 -14.80 6.81 -3.36
CA ALA A 68 -13.89 6.58 -4.48
C ALA A 68 -14.57 5.69 -5.55
N ASP A 69 -14.26 5.94 -6.83
CA ASP A 69 -14.83 5.22 -7.97
C ASP A 69 -14.23 3.81 -8.14
N ALA A 70 -12.97 3.65 -7.73
CA ALA A 70 -12.24 2.40 -7.82
C ALA A 70 -11.20 2.26 -6.71
N ILE A 71 -10.72 1.03 -6.55
CA ILE A 71 -9.71 0.66 -5.57
C ILE A 71 -8.50 0.07 -6.31
N ALA A 72 -7.30 0.48 -5.92
CA ALA A 72 -6.06 -0.10 -6.44
C ALA A 72 -5.06 -0.41 -5.31
N LEU A 73 -4.63 -1.67 -5.26
CA LEU A 73 -3.71 -2.19 -4.24
C LEU A 73 -2.42 -2.69 -4.90
N GLY A 74 -1.28 -2.55 -4.21
CA GLY A 74 -0.01 -3.08 -4.70
C GLY A 74 0.90 -2.06 -5.36
N CYS A 75 1.20 -0.96 -4.68
CA CYS A 75 2.26 -0.04 -5.07
C CYS A 75 3.15 0.32 -3.87
N PRO A 76 4.13 -0.50 -3.47
CA PRO A 76 4.79 -1.54 -4.25
C PRO A 76 3.95 -2.80 -4.48
N HIS A 77 4.32 -3.59 -5.49
CA HIS A 77 3.66 -4.86 -5.82
C HIS A 77 3.49 -5.76 -4.59
N LEU A 78 2.32 -6.39 -4.52
CA LEU A 78 1.92 -7.20 -3.37
C LEU A 78 2.80 -8.45 -3.24
N SER A 79 3.14 -8.80 -1.99
CA SER A 79 3.80 -10.06 -1.63
C SER A 79 2.82 -11.23 -1.62
N GLU A 80 3.34 -12.46 -1.43
CA GLU A 80 2.49 -13.65 -1.25
C GLU A 80 1.57 -13.52 -0.03
N ASP A 81 2.07 -12.96 1.08
CA ASP A 81 1.30 -12.81 2.33
C ASP A 81 0.18 -11.78 2.18
N GLU A 82 0.44 -10.70 1.45
CA GLU A 82 -0.59 -9.72 1.10
C GLU A 82 -1.67 -10.32 0.18
N MET A 83 -1.27 -11.11 -0.81
CA MET A 83 -2.20 -11.84 -1.68
C MET A 83 -3.09 -12.79 -0.86
N ARG A 84 -2.51 -13.57 0.07
CA ARG A 84 -3.26 -14.45 0.99
C ARG A 84 -4.24 -13.66 1.84
N ARG A 85 -3.84 -12.52 2.38
CA ARG A 85 -4.70 -11.66 3.20
C ARG A 85 -5.88 -11.10 2.41
N ILE A 86 -5.65 -10.62 1.19
CA ILE A 86 -6.70 -10.10 0.31
C ILE A 86 -7.67 -11.22 -0.08
N ALA A 87 -7.16 -12.39 -0.48
CA ALA A 87 -7.98 -13.55 -0.80
C ALA A 87 -8.85 -14.00 0.39
N MET A 88 -8.31 -13.96 1.61
CA MET A 88 -9.07 -14.25 2.82
C MET A 88 -10.21 -13.26 3.03
N LEU A 89 -9.97 -11.96 2.83
CA LEU A 89 -10.97 -10.92 2.99
C LEU A 89 -12.08 -10.95 1.92
N LEU A 90 -11.74 -11.42 0.71
CA LEU A 90 -12.67 -11.54 -0.43
C LEU A 90 -13.39 -12.89 -0.51
N ARG A 91 -13.01 -13.88 0.30
CA ARG A 91 -13.55 -15.24 0.22
C ARG A 91 -15.07 -15.25 0.40
N GLY A 92 -15.78 -15.73 -0.61
CA GLY A 92 -17.24 -15.83 -0.60
C GLY A 92 -17.97 -14.51 -0.83
N LYS A 93 -17.26 -13.43 -1.19
CA LYS A 93 -17.82 -12.10 -1.43
C LYS A 93 -17.75 -11.73 -2.91
N LYS A 94 -18.51 -10.71 -3.30
CA LYS A 94 -18.43 -10.05 -4.61
C LYS A 94 -18.05 -8.60 -4.42
N VAL A 95 -17.18 -8.09 -5.29
CA VAL A 95 -16.88 -6.66 -5.32
C VAL A 95 -18.01 -5.91 -5.99
N GLU A 96 -18.39 -4.77 -5.41
CA GLU A 96 -19.38 -3.83 -5.94
C GLU A 96 -18.72 -2.69 -6.73
N ARG A 97 -17.39 -2.55 -6.57
CA ARG A 97 -16.56 -1.53 -7.21
C ARG A 97 -15.37 -2.19 -7.90
N ASP A 98 -14.79 -1.51 -8.88
CA ASP A 98 -13.59 -2.01 -9.55
C ASP A 98 -12.43 -2.10 -8.55
N LEU A 99 -11.94 -3.33 -8.30
CA LEU A 99 -10.81 -3.61 -7.42
C LEU A 99 -9.63 -4.17 -8.22
N TRP A 100 -8.56 -3.39 -8.30
CA TRP A 100 -7.32 -3.72 -8.99
C TRP A 100 -6.23 -4.18 -8.03
N ILE A 101 -5.66 -5.34 -8.33
CA ILE A 101 -4.61 -5.98 -7.53
C ILE A 101 -3.35 -6.04 -8.39
N CYS A 102 -2.34 -5.25 -8.03
CA CYS A 102 -1.05 -5.24 -8.74
C CYS A 102 -0.03 -6.13 -8.01
N THR A 103 0.53 -7.11 -8.72
CA THR A 103 1.61 -7.97 -8.21
C THR A 103 2.61 -8.33 -9.33
N SER A 104 3.64 -9.13 -9.05
CA SER A 104 4.56 -9.64 -10.07
C SER A 104 4.05 -10.95 -10.69
N ARG A 105 4.50 -11.27 -11.92
CA ARG A 105 4.21 -12.56 -12.57
C ARG A 105 4.62 -13.77 -11.70
N GLU A 106 5.72 -13.65 -10.97
CA GLU A 106 6.24 -14.70 -10.08
C GLU A 106 5.30 -14.95 -8.90
N ILE A 107 4.87 -13.89 -8.22
CA ILE A 107 3.95 -13.99 -7.08
C ILE A 107 2.58 -14.51 -7.55
N LYS A 108 2.07 -14.03 -8.70
CA LYS A 108 0.83 -14.56 -9.29
C LYS A 108 0.90 -16.08 -9.50
N ARG A 109 2.03 -16.61 -9.99
CA ARG A 109 2.25 -18.06 -10.16
C ARG A 109 2.35 -18.82 -8.84
N ARG A 110 2.91 -18.23 -7.79
CA ARG A 110 2.99 -18.88 -6.47
C ARG A 110 1.69 -18.84 -5.69
N CYS A 111 0.82 -17.89 -6.03
CA CYS A 111 -0.46 -17.63 -5.37
C CYS A 111 -1.66 -17.99 -6.25
N GLU A 112 -1.58 -19.04 -7.08
CA GLU A 112 -2.66 -19.42 -8.02
C GLU A 112 -4.03 -19.57 -7.33
N ARG A 113 -4.06 -20.18 -6.14
CA ARG A 113 -5.30 -20.37 -5.37
C ARG A 113 -5.87 -19.06 -4.86
N GLU A 114 -5.02 -18.17 -4.35
CA GLU A 114 -5.41 -16.85 -3.88
C GLU A 114 -5.92 -16.00 -5.04
N VAL A 115 -5.24 -16.05 -6.19
CA VAL A 115 -5.64 -15.37 -7.42
C VAL A 115 -7.01 -15.84 -7.88
N GLU A 116 -7.28 -17.16 -7.89
CA GLU A 116 -8.62 -17.67 -8.20
C GLU A 116 -9.69 -17.11 -7.26
N ILE A 117 -9.41 -17.05 -5.95
CA ILE A 117 -10.36 -16.51 -4.97
C ILE A 117 -10.61 -15.02 -5.23
N ILE A 118 -9.55 -14.26 -5.52
CA ILE A 118 -9.61 -12.84 -5.82
C ILE A 118 -10.41 -12.60 -7.11
N GLU A 119 -10.11 -13.32 -8.20
CA GLU A 119 -10.79 -13.13 -9.48
C GLU A 119 -12.25 -13.62 -9.42
N ARG A 120 -12.56 -14.66 -8.62
CA ARG A 120 -13.95 -15.09 -8.37
C ARG A 120 -14.78 -14.03 -7.65
N SER A 121 -14.19 -13.12 -6.89
CA SER A 121 -14.93 -12.01 -6.29
C SER A 121 -15.32 -10.95 -7.31
N GLY A 122 -14.68 -10.93 -8.48
CA GLY A 122 -14.81 -9.89 -9.51
C GLY A 122 -13.65 -8.89 -9.53
N ALA A 123 -12.72 -8.98 -8.58
CA ALA A 123 -11.48 -8.20 -8.60
C ALA A 123 -10.55 -8.67 -9.73
N ARG A 124 -9.58 -7.83 -10.13
CA ARG A 124 -8.69 -8.11 -11.26
C ARG A 124 -7.23 -8.08 -10.84
N VAL A 125 -6.50 -9.16 -11.10
CA VAL A 125 -5.06 -9.27 -10.81
C VAL A 125 -4.23 -8.93 -12.05
N VAL A 126 -3.46 -7.85 -11.97
CA VAL A 126 -2.59 -7.35 -13.04
C VAL A 126 -1.12 -7.56 -12.67
N CYS A 127 -0.31 -7.99 -13.63
CA CYS A 127 1.12 -8.27 -13.42
C CYS A 127 2.04 -7.30 -14.17
N ASP A 128 3.20 -7.04 -13.54
CA ASP A 128 4.37 -6.36 -14.13
C ASP A 128 4.10 -5.02 -14.80
N THR A 129 3.11 -4.32 -14.25
CA THR A 129 2.91 -2.89 -14.47
C THR A 129 2.61 -2.24 -13.14
N CYS A 130 3.02 -0.98 -12.98
CA CYS A 130 2.69 -0.18 -11.82
C CYS A 130 1.40 0.60 -12.10
N MET A 131 0.46 0.61 -11.15
CA MET A 131 -0.80 1.37 -11.27
C MET A 131 -0.60 2.87 -11.59
N VAL A 132 0.57 3.44 -11.24
CA VAL A 132 0.92 4.85 -11.49
C VAL A 132 1.25 5.14 -12.96
N VAL A 133 1.75 4.16 -13.70
CA VAL A 133 2.18 4.34 -15.12
C VAL A 133 1.29 3.59 -16.09
N SER A 134 0.33 2.84 -15.58
CA SER A 134 -0.63 2.08 -16.37
C SER A 134 -1.89 2.92 -16.59
N PRO A 135 -2.52 2.86 -17.78
CA PRO A 135 -3.76 3.59 -18.04
C PRO A 135 -4.98 3.01 -17.31
N LEU A 136 -4.77 2.09 -16.35
CA LEU A 136 -5.83 1.39 -15.63
C LEU A 136 -6.72 2.36 -14.86
N LEU A 137 -6.11 3.40 -14.29
CA LEU A 137 -6.78 4.33 -13.40
C LEU A 137 -7.33 5.57 -14.12
N GLU A 138 -6.88 5.87 -15.35
CA GLU A 138 -7.19 7.11 -16.10
C GLU A 138 -8.68 7.34 -16.37
N ARG A 139 -9.50 6.29 -16.24
CA ARG A 139 -10.95 6.37 -16.44
C ARG A 139 -11.74 6.73 -15.18
N TYR A 140 -11.07 6.85 -14.03
CA TYR A 140 -11.70 7.16 -12.75
C TYR A 140 -11.35 8.59 -12.33
N SER A 141 -12.25 9.22 -11.59
CA SER A 141 -12.01 10.56 -11.03
C SER A 141 -11.32 10.46 -9.68
N THR A 142 -11.71 9.50 -8.84
CA THR A 142 -11.12 9.27 -7.52
C THR A 142 -10.80 7.79 -7.30
N VAL A 143 -9.58 7.50 -6.82
CA VAL A 143 -9.16 6.13 -6.48
C VAL A 143 -8.77 5.98 -5.02
N LEU A 144 -9.20 4.87 -4.40
CA LEU A 144 -8.82 4.49 -3.04
C LEU A 144 -7.62 3.55 -3.07
N LEU A 145 -6.61 3.88 -2.27
CA LEU A 145 -5.30 3.23 -2.25
C LEU A 145 -4.96 2.74 -0.84
N GLU A 146 -3.95 1.87 -0.74
CA GLU A 146 -3.38 1.43 0.55
C GLU A 146 -1.95 1.91 0.79
N SER A 147 -1.39 2.68 -0.15
CA SER A 147 0.02 3.02 -0.19
C SER A 147 0.28 4.52 -0.26
N GLY A 148 1.16 5.01 0.61
CA GLY A 148 1.66 6.39 0.58
C GLY A 148 2.45 6.73 -0.69
N LYS A 149 3.14 5.75 -1.31
CA LYS A 149 3.81 5.96 -2.60
C LYS A 149 2.80 6.26 -3.71
N ALA A 150 1.73 5.47 -3.77
CA ALA A 150 0.69 5.69 -4.77
C ALA A 150 -0.12 6.96 -4.47
N LEU A 151 -0.40 7.25 -3.20
CA LEU A 151 -1.06 8.48 -2.78
C LEU A 151 -0.32 9.73 -3.26
N ASN A 152 1.01 9.69 -3.29
CA ASN A 152 1.83 10.78 -3.83
C ASN A 152 1.83 10.84 -5.36
N TYR A 153 2.02 9.69 -6.03
CA TYR A 153 2.24 9.68 -7.47
C TYR A 153 0.96 9.70 -8.31
N VAL A 154 -0.14 9.11 -7.85
CA VAL A 154 -1.38 9.07 -8.64
C VAL A 154 -1.90 10.49 -8.92
N PRO A 155 -2.00 11.41 -7.93
CA PRO A 155 -2.40 12.78 -8.22
C PRO A 155 -1.37 13.53 -9.07
N THR A 156 -0.09 13.40 -8.77
CA THR A 156 0.97 14.21 -9.40
C THR A 156 1.35 13.75 -10.80
N MET A 157 1.18 12.47 -11.13
CA MET A 157 1.57 11.89 -12.42
C MET A 157 0.36 11.53 -13.29
N CYS A 158 -0.75 11.10 -12.70
CA CYS A 158 -1.93 10.67 -13.44
C CYS A 158 -3.01 11.76 -13.51
N GLY A 159 -2.95 12.78 -12.65
CA GLY A 159 -3.99 13.82 -12.56
C GLY A 159 -5.32 13.32 -12.00
N ILE A 160 -5.29 12.23 -11.21
CA ILE A 160 -6.47 11.57 -10.62
C ILE A 160 -6.50 11.87 -9.12
N GLU A 161 -7.68 12.14 -8.56
CA GLU A 161 -7.78 12.26 -7.11
C GLU A 161 -7.48 10.93 -6.43
N ALA A 162 -6.68 10.97 -5.37
CA ALA A 162 -6.35 9.80 -4.59
C ALA A 162 -6.79 9.98 -3.14
N ARG A 163 -7.26 8.89 -2.55
CA ARG A 163 -7.48 8.74 -1.10
C ARG A 163 -6.76 7.48 -0.64
N MET A 164 -6.45 7.40 0.65
CA MET A 164 -5.77 6.24 1.21
C MET A 164 -6.53 5.73 2.43
N THR A 165 -6.53 4.42 2.63
CA THR A 165 -6.90 3.81 3.90
C THR A 165 -6.17 2.48 4.06
N SER A 166 -6.42 1.74 5.13
CA SER A 166 -5.82 0.42 5.31
C SER A 166 -6.28 -0.57 4.23
N MET A 167 -5.43 -1.52 3.82
CA MET A 167 -5.81 -2.61 2.90
C MET A 167 -7.12 -3.31 3.30
N LYS A 168 -7.32 -3.52 4.61
CA LYS A 168 -8.56 -4.12 5.13
C LYS A 168 -9.77 -3.27 4.79
N ASN A 169 -9.69 -1.95 5.01
CA ASN A 169 -10.76 -1.02 4.69
C ASN A 169 -10.95 -0.89 3.18
N CYS A 170 -9.90 -0.87 2.38
CA CYS A 170 -10.02 -0.91 0.92
C CYS A 170 -10.82 -2.12 0.44
N VAL A 171 -10.53 -3.31 0.98
CA VAL A 171 -11.27 -4.53 0.62
C VAL A 171 -12.70 -4.49 1.15
N LYS A 172 -12.95 -4.00 2.36
CA LYS A 172 -14.29 -3.82 2.90
C LYS A 172 -15.13 -2.86 2.05
N TYR A 173 -14.54 -1.72 1.66
CA TYR A 173 -15.16 -0.74 0.79
C TYR A 173 -15.49 -1.33 -0.59
N ALA A 174 -14.56 -2.12 -1.14
CA ALA A 174 -14.77 -2.79 -2.42
C ALA A 174 -15.96 -3.78 -2.41
N VAL A 175 -16.33 -4.34 -1.27
CA VAL A 175 -17.45 -5.30 -1.11
C VAL A 175 -18.67 -4.71 -0.40
N GLY A 176 -18.73 -3.38 -0.22
CA GLY A 176 -19.90 -2.71 0.36
C GLY A 176 -20.07 -2.87 1.88
N GLU A 177 -19.01 -3.21 2.61
CA GLU A 177 -19.07 -3.40 4.08
C GLU A 177 -18.83 -2.12 4.89
N ILE A 178 -18.33 -1.07 4.25
CA ILE A 178 -18.14 0.30 4.78
C ILE A 178 -18.39 1.31 3.67
#